data_AF-A0A2V4BL81-F1
#
_entry.id   AF-A0A2V4BL81-F1
#
_cell.length_a   1.000
_cell.length_b   1.000
_cell.length_c   1.000
_cell.angle_alpha   90.00
_cell.angle_beta   90.00
_cell.angle_gamma   90.00
#
_symmetry.space_group_name_H-M   'P 1'
#
loop_
_entity.id
_entity.type
_entity.pdbx_description
1 polymer ?
#
loop_
_entity_poly.entity_id
_entity_poly.type
_entity_poly.pdbx_seq_one_letter_code
_entity_poly.pdbx_strand_id
1 'polypeptide(L)'
;MRKLNNISTVLFHFKRTLWKQVLLFICFFSLSNSSFSQNLVLNEKEYFETPGLNVWVFNNEYNGMFFDEKTAGIEFIHHGVRTVTGGAIRLQNTPEQWDLIPKMTSRKVDKAKNTIEVTLRYEEFNFDSKIIVTPKEKGFVINILLDKPVPKELEGRAGFNMEFIPASYFESNYLVDGKAETFPRYPASNTEIRALAEKIPQFAGHTTFDDRGRNEFIATLPLETGKNFIFAPENPERTVKIQSEDQDVLLFDGRNLGQNGWFIARSILLSGLLCTCAEVR
;
A
#
# COMPACT_ATOMS: atom_id res chain seq x y z
N MET A 1 45.98 18.24 77.42
CA MET A 1 45.04 17.19 76.96
C MET A 1 44.13 17.81 75.90
N ARG A 2 44.28 17.37 74.64
CA ARG A 2 43.74 18.00 73.42
C ARG A 2 42.33 17.50 73.12
N LYS A 3 41.45 18.43 72.76
CA LYS A 3 40.17 18.22 72.07
C LYS A 3 40.40 17.56 70.71
N LEU A 4 39.75 16.43 70.44
CA LEU A 4 39.56 15.83 69.11
C LEU A 4 38.44 14.79 69.24
N ASN A 5 37.19 15.20 68.98
CA ASN A 5 36.06 14.31 68.71
C ASN A 5 34.93 15.19 68.18
N ASN A 6 34.78 15.28 66.85
CA ASN A 6 33.53 15.70 66.18
C ASN A 6 33.58 15.69 64.63
N ILE A 7 34.65 15.18 63.99
CA ILE A 7 34.77 15.24 62.51
C ILE A 7 34.13 14.00 61.82
N SER A 8 33.92 12.90 62.53
CA SER A 8 33.45 11.63 61.94
C SER A 8 31.94 11.59 61.61
N THR A 9 31.10 12.36 62.32
CA THR A 9 29.63 12.31 62.15
C THR A 9 29.15 13.08 60.91
N VAL A 10 29.87 14.13 60.51
CA VAL A 10 29.49 15.01 59.38
C VAL A 10 29.73 14.32 58.02
N LEU A 11 30.83 13.56 57.88
CA LEU A 11 31.13 12.82 56.64
C LEU A 11 30.13 11.69 56.34
N PHE A 12 29.57 11.05 57.38
CA PHE A 12 28.63 9.95 57.21
C PHE A 12 27.24 10.44 56.78
N HIS A 13 26.82 11.62 57.23
CA HIS A 13 25.57 12.25 56.79
C HIS A 13 25.65 12.70 55.33
N PHE A 14 26.76 13.32 54.92
CA PHE A 14 26.97 13.82 53.56
C PHE A 14 26.92 12.71 52.49
N LYS A 15 27.50 11.53 52.76
CA LYS A 15 27.42 10.36 51.87
C LYS A 15 26.00 9.81 51.70
N ARG A 16 25.16 9.91 52.73
CA ARG A 16 23.80 9.35 52.73
C ARG A 16 22.81 10.24 51.96
N THR A 17 23.00 11.57 52.00
CA THR A 17 22.24 12.52 51.17
C THR A 17 22.63 12.43 49.71
N LEU A 18 23.93 12.27 49.41
CA LEU A 18 24.42 12.11 48.04
C LEU A 18 23.88 10.82 47.39
N TRP A 19 23.86 9.70 48.12
CA TRP A 19 23.26 8.45 47.63
C TRP A 19 21.74 8.55 47.42
N LYS A 20 21.02 9.26 48.29
CA LYS A 20 19.58 9.51 48.08
C LYS A 20 19.33 10.35 46.83
N GLN A 21 20.17 11.37 46.57
CA GLN A 21 20.07 12.20 45.37
C GLN A 21 20.40 11.40 44.10
N VAL A 22 21.42 10.53 44.14
CA VAL A 22 21.77 9.64 43.02
C VAL A 22 20.65 8.62 42.74
N LEU A 23 20.06 8.01 43.79
CA LEU A 23 18.91 7.11 43.64
C LEU A 23 17.66 7.83 43.10
N LEU A 24 17.42 9.09 43.52
CA LEU A 24 16.32 9.89 42.98
C LEU A 24 16.54 10.25 41.50
N PHE A 25 17.79 10.53 41.11
CA PHE A 25 18.18 10.85 39.74
C PHE A 25 18.06 9.63 38.81
N ILE A 26 18.42 8.43 39.31
CA ILE A 26 18.27 7.17 38.58
C ILE A 26 16.78 6.80 38.44
N CYS A 27 15.96 6.99 39.49
CA CYS A 27 14.50 6.81 39.39
C CYS A 27 13.85 7.77 38.39
N PHE A 28 14.34 9.01 38.26
CA PHE A 28 13.81 9.97 37.28
C PHE A 28 14.17 9.60 35.83
N PHE A 29 15.31 8.94 35.60
CA PHE A 29 15.69 8.39 34.29
C PHE A 29 15.04 7.04 33.98
N SER A 30 14.38 6.41 34.96
CA SER A 30 13.66 5.14 34.80
C SER A 30 12.18 5.34 34.45
N LEU A 31 11.73 6.59 34.27
CA LEU A 31 10.45 6.88 33.64
C LEU A 31 10.55 6.46 32.17
N SER A 32 10.17 5.20 31.96
CA SER A 32 9.99 4.53 30.69
C SER A 32 9.54 5.52 29.62
N ASN A 33 10.34 5.68 28.57
CA ASN A 33 9.83 6.15 27.31
C ASN A 33 8.76 5.14 26.88
N SER A 34 7.50 5.40 27.24
CA SER A 34 6.37 4.85 26.52
C SER A 34 6.47 5.44 25.11
N SER A 35 7.24 4.77 24.25
CA SER A 35 7.22 5.05 22.82
C SER A 35 5.79 4.72 22.39
N PHE A 36 4.96 5.74 22.26
CA PHE A 36 3.67 5.60 21.63
C PHE A 36 3.95 5.04 20.25
N SER A 37 3.52 3.80 20.01
CA SER A 37 3.39 3.31 18.64
C SER A 37 2.52 4.35 17.92
N GLN A 38 3.10 4.99 16.90
CA GLN A 38 2.39 5.99 16.11
C GLN A 38 1.39 5.23 15.23
N ASN A 39 0.24 4.93 15.82
CA ASN A 39 -0.82 4.21 15.13
C ASN A 39 -1.48 5.13 14.12
N LEU A 40 -1.87 4.59 12.96
CA LEU A 40 -2.68 5.31 11.99
C LEU A 40 -4.03 5.68 12.61
N VAL A 41 -4.37 6.96 12.55
CA VAL A 41 -5.63 7.51 13.05
C VAL A 41 -6.44 8.13 11.92
N LEU A 42 -7.75 7.90 11.93
CA LEU A 42 -8.67 8.61 11.04
C LEU A 42 -8.87 10.04 11.55
N ASN A 43 -8.52 11.03 10.73
CA ASN A 43 -8.59 12.43 11.13
C ASN A 43 -9.91 13.10 10.76
N GLU A 44 -10.02 14.39 11.09
CA GLU A 44 -11.21 15.20 10.79
C GLU A 44 -11.44 15.44 9.29
N LYS A 45 -10.38 15.35 8.49
CA LYS A 45 -10.40 15.46 7.02
C LYS A 45 -10.68 14.12 6.34
N GLU A 46 -11.06 13.10 7.12
CA GLU A 46 -11.53 11.81 6.63
C GLU A 46 -10.49 10.99 5.84
N TYR A 47 -9.22 11.06 6.23
CA TYR A 47 -8.18 10.14 5.78
C TYR A 47 -7.36 9.65 6.97
N PHE A 48 -6.56 8.59 6.79
CA PHE A 48 -5.72 8.09 7.86
C PHE A 48 -4.37 8.80 7.89
N GLU A 49 -3.88 9.11 9.07
CA GLU A 49 -2.58 9.75 9.23
C GLU A 49 -1.80 9.20 10.42
N THR A 50 -0.48 9.29 10.29
CA THR A 50 0.51 9.12 11.34
C THR A 50 1.72 9.97 10.93
N PRO A 51 2.64 10.36 11.83
CA PRO A 51 3.81 11.13 11.42
C PRO A 51 4.57 10.44 10.28
N GLY A 52 4.77 11.16 9.17
CA GLY A 52 5.45 10.66 7.97
C GLY A 52 4.56 9.96 6.95
N LEU A 53 3.30 9.62 7.26
CA LEU A 53 2.39 8.94 6.35
C LEU A 53 0.96 9.48 6.41
N ASN A 54 0.41 9.83 5.25
CA ASN A 54 -1.02 9.96 5.04
C ASN A 54 -1.52 8.87 4.08
N VAL A 55 -2.64 8.22 4.40
CA VAL A 55 -3.31 7.25 3.55
C VAL A 55 -4.66 7.83 3.17
N TRP A 56 -4.75 8.30 1.94
CA TRP A 56 -6.00 8.79 1.35
C TRP A 56 -6.74 7.60 0.77
N VAL A 57 -8.04 7.52 1.01
CA VAL A 57 -8.88 6.40 0.54
C VAL A 57 -10.01 7.01 -0.25
N PHE A 58 -9.84 7.00 -1.58
CA PHE A 58 -10.75 7.59 -2.57
C PHE A 58 -11.13 9.03 -2.21
N ASN A 59 -10.14 9.85 -1.86
CA ASN A 59 -10.32 11.29 -1.67
C ASN A 59 -10.62 11.99 -3.01
N ASN A 60 -10.19 11.38 -4.12
CA ASN A 60 -10.58 11.73 -5.48
C ASN A 60 -11.16 10.49 -6.18
N GLU A 61 -12.06 10.74 -7.12
CA GLU A 61 -12.56 9.75 -8.07
C GLU A 61 -11.72 9.77 -9.35
N TYR A 62 -11.71 8.65 -10.06
CA TYR A 62 -11.09 8.57 -11.38
C TYR A 62 -11.75 9.55 -12.38
N ASN A 63 -10.96 10.25 -13.19
CA ASN A 63 -11.47 11.06 -14.29
C ASN A 63 -12.07 10.19 -15.40
N GLY A 64 -13.23 10.60 -15.91
CA GLY A 64 -13.97 9.94 -16.98
C GLY A 64 -13.29 9.85 -18.36
N MET A 65 -12.11 10.45 -18.57
CA MET A 65 -11.36 10.34 -19.84
C MET A 65 -9.91 9.85 -19.72
N PHE A 66 -9.33 9.82 -18.51
CA PHE A 66 -7.95 9.37 -18.27
C PHE A 66 -7.96 8.24 -17.25
N PHE A 67 -8.06 6.99 -17.74
CA PHE A 67 -8.37 5.84 -16.92
C PHE A 67 -7.15 5.22 -16.21
N ASP A 68 -5.96 5.67 -16.59
CA ASP A 68 -4.69 5.38 -15.94
C ASP A 68 -4.22 6.50 -15.01
N GLU A 69 -5.07 7.48 -14.71
CA GLU A 69 -4.67 8.60 -13.86
C GLU A 69 -4.12 8.12 -12.51
N LYS A 70 -3.09 8.82 -12.04
CA LYS A 70 -2.32 8.44 -10.85
C LYS A 70 -2.71 9.26 -9.62
N THR A 71 -3.95 9.76 -9.60
CA THR A 71 -4.46 10.77 -8.64
C THR A 71 -5.77 10.39 -7.96
N ALA A 72 -6.15 9.11 -8.03
CA ALA A 72 -7.39 8.59 -7.45
C ALA A 72 -7.17 7.26 -6.74
N GLY A 73 -8.20 6.79 -6.03
CA GLY A 73 -8.16 5.54 -5.30
C GLY A 73 -7.45 5.66 -3.95
N ILE A 74 -6.64 4.67 -3.58
CA ILE A 74 -5.87 4.68 -2.34
C ILE A 74 -4.48 5.25 -2.60
N GLU A 75 -4.15 6.39 -1.98
CA GLU A 75 -2.88 7.09 -2.18
C GLU A 75 -2.06 7.14 -0.89
N PHE A 76 -0.74 6.88 -0.99
CA PHE A 76 0.18 7.06 0.13
C PHE A 76 1.00 8.31 -0.08
N ILE A 77 0.88 9.23 0.87
CA ILE A 77 1.70 10.44 0.94
C ILE A 77 2.76 10.22 2.00
N HIS A 78 3.95 9.81 1.56
CA HIS A 78 5.10 9.64 2.43
C HIS A 78 5.86 10.95 2.54
N HIS A 79 5.97 11.50 3.75
CA HIS A 79 6.73 12.73 4.03
C HIS A 79 6.36 13.90 3.08
N GLY A 80 5.07 14.04 2.76
CA GLY A 80 4.56 15.07 1.85
C GLY A 80 4.68 14.76 0.35
N VAL A 81 5.18 13.57 -0.03
CA VAL A 81 5.32 13.12 -1.41
C VAL A 81 4.42 11.92 -1.68
N ARG A 82 3.56 12.01 -2.69
CA ARG A 82 2.78 10.84 -3.13
C ARG A 82 3.69 9.83 -3.80
N THR A 83 3.68 8.60 -3.30
CA THR A 83 4.51 7.52 -3.85
C THR A 83 3.73 6.30 -4.27
N VAL A 84 2.47 6.17 -3.83
CA VAL A 84 1.60 5.03 -4.12
C VAL A 84 0.21 5.56 -4.49
N THR A 85 -0.47 4.87 -5.41
CA THR A 85 -1.85 5.11 -5.84
C THR A 85 -2.52 3.76 -6.19
N GLY A 86 -3.71 3.77 -6.79
CA GLY A 86 -4.44 2.57 -7.18
C GLY A 86 -5.47 2.18 -6.12
N GLY A 87 -5.46 0.95 -5.64
CA GLY A 87 -6.38 0.50 -4.61
C GLY A 87 -7.79 0.19 -5.11
N ALA A 88 -7.95 -0.08 -6.41
CA ALA A 88 -9.20 -0.51 -7.02
C ALA A 88 -9.05 -1.88 -7.69
N ILE A 89 -10.19 -2.52 -7.99
CA ILE A 89 -10.19 -3.65 -8.92
C ILE A 89 -9.95 -3.12 -10.33
N ARG A 90 -8.98 -3.71 -11.02
CA ARG A 90 -8.61 -3.46 -12.41
C ARG A 90 -8.76 -4.75 -13.22
N LEU A 91 -9.20 -4.60 -14.47
CA LEU A 91 -9.45 -5.73 -15.37
C LEU A 91 -8.23 -6.11 -16.24
N GLN A 92 -7.11 -5.41 -16.06
CA GLN A 92 -5.83 -5.66 -16.73
C GLN A 92 -4.70 -5.66 -15.70
N ASN A 93 -3.63 -6.40 -15.99
CA ASN A 93 -2.46 -6.52 -15.11
C ASN A 93 -1.79 -5.17 -14.87
N THR A 94 -1.43 -4.52 -15.98
CA THR A 94 -0.79 -3.22 -16.06
C THR A 94 -1.77 -2.26 -16.74
N PRO A 95 -2.50 -1.41 -16.00
CA PRO A 95 -3.53 -0.57 -16.60
C PRO A 95 -2.96 0.44 -17.61
N GLU A 96 -3.58 0.52 -18.78
CA GLU A 96 -3.29 1.45 -19.86
C GLU A 96 -4.28 2.63 -19.87
N GLN A 97 -3.96 3.70 -20.63
CA GLN A 97 -4.68 4.98 -20.62
C GLN A 97 -6.20 4.90 -20.77
N TRP A 98 -6.71 3.90 -21.48
CA TRP A 98 -8.13 3.73 -21.76
C TRP A 98 -8.70 2.40 -21.24
N ASP A 99 -7.95 1.66 -20.42
CA ASP A 99 -8.46 0.45 -19.77
C ASP A 99 -9.57 0.79 -18.78
N LEU A 100 -10.68 0.08 -18.82
CA LEU A 100 -11.86 0.39 -18.01
C LEU A 100 -11.55 0.53 -16.52
N ILE A 101 -12.09 1.59 -15.93
CA ILE A 101 -12.09 1.88 -14.49
C ILE A 101 -13.46 1.58 -13.88
N PRO A 102 -13.52 1.23 -12.58
CA PRO A 102 -14.79 1.23 -11.89
C PRO A 102 -15.20 2.66 -11.54
N LYS A 103 -16.51 2.90 -11.51
CA LYS A 103 -17.12 4.12 -10.99
C LYS A 103 -17.31 4.01 -9.48
N MET A 104 -16.99 5.06 -8.74
CA MET A 104 -17.33 5.13 -7.33
C MET A 104 -18.81 5.43 -7.15
N THR A 105 -19.51 4.55 -6.44
CA THR A 105 -20.96 4.70 -6.17
C THR A 105 -21.23 5.15 -4.75
N SER A 106 -20.33 4.85 -3.81
CA SER A 106 -20.39 5.38 -2.45
C SER A 106 -19.01 5.41 -1.80
N ARG A 107 -18.84 6.35 -0.86
CA ARG A 107 -17.73 6.42 0.08
C ARG A 107 -18.29 6.74 1.46
N LYS A 108 -18.02 5.88 2.44
CA LYS A 108 -18.54 5.98 3.81
C LYS A 108 -17.39 5.95 4.81
N VAL A 109 -17.36 6.95 5.68
CA VAL A 109 -16.35 7.10 6.74
C VAL A 109 -17.03 6.80 8.07
N ASP A 110 -16.60 5.74 8.74
CA ASP A 110 -17.12 5.34 10.05
C ASP A 110 -16.07 5.63 11.12
N LYS A 111 -16.20 6.78 11.79
CA LYS A 111 -15.28 7.21 12.85
C LYS A 111 -15.37 6.33 14.10
N ALA A 112 -16.51 5.70 14.37
CA ALA A 112 -16.66 4.83 15.53
C ALA A 112 -15.92 3.50 15.33
N LYS A 113 -15.90 2.99 14.09
CA LYS A 113 -15.16 1.77 13.72
C LYS A 113 -13.74 2.05 13.23
N ASN A 114 -13.38 3.31 13.01
CA ASN A 114 -12.10 3.72 12.43
C ASN A 114 -11.86 3.14 11.03
N THR A 115 -12.89 3.15 10.17
CA THR A 115 -12.85 2.52 8.83
C THR A 115 -13.32 3.47 7.74
N ILE A 116 -12.77 3.30 6.54
CA ILE A 116 -13.29 3.92 5.31
C ILE A 116 -13.73 2.81 4.37
N GLU A 117 -14.99 2.83 3.96
CA GLU A 117 -15.60 1.89 3.02
C GLU A 117 -15.91 2.60 1.69
N VAL A 118 -15.56 1.97 0.57
CA VAL A 118 -15.80 2.49 -0.78
C VAL A 118 -16.47 1.41 -1.61
N THR A 119 -17.58 1.76 -2.28
CA THR A 119 -18.23 0.86 -3.25
C THR A 119 -17.91 1.31 -4.66
N LEU A 120 -17.38 0.39 -5.44
CA LEU A 120 -16.95 0.57 -6.82
C LEU A 120 -17.78 -0.33 -7.74
N ARG A 121 -18.14 0.17 -8.92
CA ARG A 121 -18.97 -0.54 -9.89
C ARG A 121 -18.40 -0.48 -11.31
N TYR A 122 -18.34 -1.62 -11.96
CA TYR A 122 -18.26 -1.73 -13.41
C TYR A 122 -19.67 -1.95 -13.98
N GLU A 123 -20.24 -0.90 -14.59
CA GLU A 123 -21.64 -0.93 -15.07
C GLU A 123 -21.87 -1.97 -16.16
N GLU A 124 -20.95 -2.08 -17.12
CA GLU A 124 -21.01 -3.02 -18.26
C GLU A 124 -21.01 -4.49 -17.84
N PHE A 125 -20.35 -4.80 -16.72
CA PHE A 125 -20.20 -6.17 -16.21
C PHE A 125 -21.17 -6.48 -15.06
N ASN A 126 -22.02 -5.52 -14.67
CA ASN A 126 -22.86 -5.61 -13.48
C ASN A 126 -22.09 -6.09 -12.23
N PHE A 127 -20.89 -5.57 -12.05
CA PHE A 127 -19.92 -6.05 -11.06
C PHE A 127 -19.63 -4.96 -10.02
N ASP A 128 -19.98 -5.25 -8.77
CA ASP A 128 -19.76 -4.38 -7.63
C ASP A 128 -18.66 -4.96 -6.73
N SER A 129 -17.80 -4.09 -6.21
CA SER A 129 -16.80 -4.44 -5.20
C SER A 129 -16.80 -3.40 -4.09
N LYS A 130 -16.66 -3.85 -2.84
CA LYS A 130 -16.52 -2.98 -1.66
C LYS A 130 -15.10 -3.09 -1.15
N ILE A 131 -14.44 -1.95 -0.98
CA ILE A 131 -13.11 -1.86 -0.40
C ILE A 131 -13.25 -1.25 0.99
N ILE A 132 -12.79 -1.97 2.01
CA ILE A 132 -12.81 -1.51 3.40
C ILE A 132 -11.36 -1.37 3.86
N VAL A 133 -10.97 -0.15 4.20
CA VAL A 133 -9.64 0.16 4.74
C VAL A 133 -9.74 0.42 6.24
N THR A 134 -8.95 -0.32 7.03
CA THR A 134 -8.96 -0.27 8.49
C THR A 134 -7.54 -0.23 9.04
N PRO A 135 -7.17 0.71 9.93
CA PRO A 135 -5.88 0.71 10.58
C PRO A 135 -5.62 -0.57 11.38
N LYS A 136 -4.39 -1.09 11.30
CA LYS A 136 -3.94 -2.28 12.03
C LYS A 136 -2.46 -2.12 12.39
N GLU A 137 -2.16 -2.14 13.68
CA GLU A 137 -0.81 -1.90 14.21
C GLU A 137 -0.20 -0.58 13.65
N LYS A 138 0.92 -0.69 12.91
CA LYS A 138 1.63 0.43 12.28
C LYS A 138 1.17 0.74 10.85
N GLY A 139 0.25 -0.07 10.34
CA GLY A 139 -0.26 0.01 8.97
C GLY A 139 -1.78 -0.04 8.94
N PHE A 140 -2.31 -0.68 7.91
CA PHE A 140 -3.73 -0.87 7.70
C PHE A 140 -3.99 -2.14 6.89
N VAL A 141 -5.21 -2.64 6.97
CA VAL A 141 -5.71 -3.75 6.18
C VAL A 141 -6.67 -3.20 5.14
N ILE A 142 -6.53 -3.70 3.91
CA ILE A 142 -7.46 -3.52 2.83
C ILE A 142 -8.22 -4.84 2.66
N ASN A 143 -9.52 -4.80 2.89
CA ASN A 143 -10.43 -5.91 2.60
C ASN A 143 -11.24 -5.58 1.36
N ILE A 144 -11.37 -6.57 0.47
CA ILE A 144 -12.18 -6.48 -0.74
C ILE A 144 -13.33 -7.44 -0.56
N LEU A 145 -14.54 -6.93 -0.47
CA LEU A 145 -15.75 -7.73 -0.31
C LEU A 145 -16.58 -7.69 -1.59
N LEU A 146 -17.05 -8.85 -2.01
CA LEU A 146 -17.93 -9.01 -3.15
C LEU A 146 -19.27 -9.58 -2.65
N ASP A 147 -20.37 -8.91 -2.99
CA ASP A 147 -21.71 -9.42 -2.66
C ASP A 147 -22.12 -10.59 -3.59
N LYS A 148 -21.47 -10.70 -4.75
CA LYS A 148 -21.65 -11.75 -5.76
C LYS A 148 -20.27 -12.25 -6.23
N PRO A 149 -20.16 -13.50 -6.71
CA PRO A 149 -18.95 -13.97 -7.35
C PRO A 149 -18.53 -13.07 -8.52
N VAL A 150 -17.24 -13.08 -8.84
CA VAL A 150 -16.69 -12.42 -10.04
C VAL A 150 -17.44 -12.93 -11.28
N PRO A 151 -17.91 -12.05 -12.18
CA PRO A 151 -18.52 -12.47 -13.44
C PRO A 151 -17.58 -13.37 -14.25
N LYS A 152 -18.13 -14.39 -14.92
CA LYS A 152 -17.36 -15.39 -15.67
C LYS A 152 -16.37 -14.78 -16.68
N GLU A 153 -16.75 -13.70 -17.33
CA GLU A 153 -15.91 -12.99 -18.31
C GLU A 153 -14.73 -12.23 -17.69
N LEU A 154 -14.78 -11.98 -16.37
CA LEU A 154 -13.74 -11.31 -15.60
C LEU A 154 -12.89 -12.28 -14.77
N GLU A 155 -13.21 -13.57 -14.75
CA GLU A 155 -12.42 -14.58 -14.04
C GLU A 155 -10.99 -14.63 -14.58
N GLY A 156 -10.01 -14.59 -13.67
CA GLY A 156 -8.59 -14.49 -14.03
C GLY A 156 -8.15 -13.10 -14.57
N ARG A 157 -9.08 -12.15 -14.69
CA ARG A 157 -8.82 -10.77 -15.20
C ARG A 157 -9.08 -9.69 -14.18
N ALA A 158 -10.10 -9.83 -13.33
CA ALA A 158 -10.35 -8.90 -12.24
C ALA A 158 -9.30 -9.12 -11.13
N GLY A 159 -8.54 -8.08 -10.83
CA GLY A 159 -7.55 -8.12 -9.76
C GLY A 159 -7.42 -6.77 -9.07
N PHE A 160 -7.05 -6.79 -7.80
CA PHE A 160 -6.76 -5.62 -7.01
C PHE A 160 -5.35 -5.12 -7.32
N ASN A 161 -5.19 -3.85 -7.65
CA ASN A 161 -3.91 -3.25 -8.00
C ASN A 161 -3.54 -2.13 -7.04
N MET A 162 -2.34 -2.18 -6.46
CA MET A 162 -1.66 -1.01 -5.90
C MET A 162 -0.51 -0.62 -6.81
N GLU A 163 -0.36 0.67 -7.10
CA GLU A 163 0.64 1.18 -8.04
C GLU A 163 1.67 2.07 -7.33
N PHE A 164 2.95 1.88 -7.65
CA PHE A 164 4.08 2.51 -6.98
C PHE A 164 4.89 3.35 -7.98
N ILE A 165 5.14 4.62 -7.65
CA ILE A 165 5.76 5.56 -8.59
C ILE A 165 7.21 5.13 -8.88
N PRO A 166 7.56 4.87 -10.15
CA PRO A 166 8.87 4.27 -10.45
C PRO A 166 10.06 5.10 -9.99
N ALA A 167 9.99 6.43 -10.13
CA ALA A 167 11.05 7.34 -9.71
C ALA A 167 11.38 7.31 -8.20
N SER A 168 10.46 6.79 -7.37
CA SER A 168 10.70 6.64 -5.93
C SER A 168 11.36 5.32 -5.54
N TYR A 169 11.35 4.33 -6.44
CA TYR A 169 11.79 2.97 -6.17
C TYR A 169 12.88 2.48 -7.11
N PHE A 170 13.28 3.23 -8.14
CA PHE A 170 14.37 2.81 -9.03
C PHE A 170 15.64 2.45 -8.27
N GLU A 171 16.19 1.29 -8.59
CA GLU A 171 17.42 0.76 -8.02
C GLU A 171 17.34 0.51 -6.50
N SER A 172 16.17 0.69 -5.89
CA SER A 172 15.89 0.25 -4.54
C SER A 172 15.74 -1.26 -4.50
N ASN A 173 16.10 -1.87 -3.37
CA ASN A 173 15.89 -3.29 -3.17
C ASN A 173 14.41 -3.58 -2.93
N TYR A 174 14.01 -4.81 -3.23
CA TYR A 174 12.79 -5.37 -2.68
C TYR A 174 12.98 -6.82 -2.27
N LEU A 175 12.16 -7.27 -1.33
CA LEU A 175 12.11 -8.64 -0.87
C LEU A 175 10.77 -9.26 -1.26
N VAL A 176 10.79 -10.49 -1.77
CA VAL A 176 9.60 -11.32 -2.03
C VAL A 176 9.78 -12.65 -1.33
N ASP A 177 8.99 -12.89 -0.28
CA ASP A 177 9.10 -14.08 0.58
C ASP A 177 10.55 -14.36 1.05
N GLY A 178 11.31 -13.28 1.31
CA GLY A 178 12.71 -13.32 1.75
C GLY A 178 13.75 -13.37 0.63
N LYS A 179 13.35 -13.57 -0.64
CA LYS A 179 14.25 -13.45 -1.80
C LYS A 179 14.48 -11.96 -2.12
N ALA A 180 15.73 -11.55 -2.18
CA ALA A 180 16.11 -10.17 -2.50
C ALA A 180 16.31 -9.97 -4.00
N GLU A 181 15.77 -8.87 -4.51
CA GLU A 181 15.88 -8.39 -5.90
C GLU A 181 15.94 -6.86 -5.91
N THR A 182 16.06 -6.25 -7.08
CA THR A 182 16.16 -4.78 -7.23
C THR A 182 15.18 -4.26 -8.27
N PHE A 183 14.53 -3.12 -7.99
CA PHE A 183 13.64 -2.48 -8.94
C PHE A 183 14.42 -1.95 -10.15
N PRO A 184 13.98 -2.25 -11.39
CA PRO A 184 14.76 -1.95 -12.58
C PRO A 184 14.65 -0.47 -12.98
N ARG A 185 15.79 0.14 -13.33
CA ARG A 185 15.84 1.55 -13.80
C ARG A 185 15.10 1.75 -15.13
N TYR A 186 15.16 0.76 -16.01
CA TYR A 186 14.48 0.70 -17.30
C TYR A 186 13.30 -0.28 -17.22
N PRO A 187 12.32 -0.22 -18.14
CA PRO A 187 11.26 -1.22 -18.21
C PRO A 187 11.86 -2.63 -18.27
N ALA A 188 11.38 -3.53 -17.42
CA ALA A 188 11.82 -4.91 -17.40
C ALA A 188 10.67 -5.87 -17.17
N SER A 189 10.96 -7.17 -17.24
CA SER A 189 10.04 -8.31 -17.35
C SER A 189 9.90 -8.83 -18.77
N ASN A 190 9.57 -10.11 -18.86
CA ASN A 190 9.18 -10.74 -20.11
C ASN A 190 7.76 -10.29 -20.50
N THR A 191 7.50 -10.31 -21.79
CA THR A 191 6.18 -10.08 -22.36
C THR A 191 5.82 -11.22 -23.28
N GLU A 192 4.53 -11.38 -23.52
CA GLU A 192 4.00 -12.36 -24.46
C GLU A 192 2.93 -11.71 -25.34
N ILE A 193 2.75 -12.27 -26.53
CA ILE A 193 1.71 -11.83 -27.46
C ILE A 193 0.53 -12.77 -27.29
N ARG A 194 -0.66 -12.20 -27.06
CA ARG A 194 -1.92 -12.94 -26.91
C ARG A 194 -2.97 -12.44 -27.90
N ALA A 195 -4.00 -13.25 -28.13
CA ALA A 195 -5.09 -12.87 -29.02
C ALA A 195 -5.92 -11.72 -28.44
N LEU A 196 -6.29 -10.73 -29.26
CA LEU A 196 -7.05 -9.55 -28.83
C LEU A 196 -8.41 -9.93 -28.19
N ALA A 197 -8.99 -11.06 -28.57
CA ALA A 197 -10.22 -11.59 -27.96
C ALA A 197 -10.08 -11.91 -26.45
N GLU A 198 -8.86 -12.07 -25.95
CA GLU A 198 -8.59 -12.25 -24.52
C GLU A 198 -8.50 -10.91 -23.76
N LYS A 199 -8.34 -9.77 -24.47
CA LYS A 199 -8.26 -8.44 -23.85
C LYS A 199 -9.66 -7.91 -23.55
N ILE A 200 -9.81 -7.23 -22.42
CA ILE A 200 -11.01 -6.44 -22.14
C ILE A 200 -10.97 -5.20 -23.04
N PRO A 201 -12.05 -4.89 -23.79
CA PRO A 201 -12.09 -3.70 -24.63
C PRO A 201 -11.79 -2.43 -23.83
N GLN A 202 -11.02 -1.53 -24.42
CA GLN A 202 -10.80 -0.20 -23.86
C GLN A 202 -11.99 0.71 -24.15
N PHE A 203 -12.09 1.77 -23.36
CA PHE A 203 -13.16 2.76 -23.45
C PHE A 203 -13.39 3.23 -24.89
N ALA A 204 -14.65 3.30 -25.31
CA ALA A 204 -15.06 3.80 -26.61
C ALA A 204 -14.35 3.14 -27.83
N GLY A 205 -13.83 1.91 -27.66
CA GLY A 205 -13.11 1.20 -28.72
C GLY A 205 -11.73 1.78 -29.03
N HIS A 206 -11.16 2.59 -28.13
CA HIS A 206 -9.80 3.05 -28.24
C HIS A 206 -8.79 1.89 -28.14
N THR A 207 -7.55 2.14 -28.56
CA THR A 207 -6.44 1.20 -28.36
C THR A 207 -5.15 1.97 -28.16
N THR A 208 -4.44 1.66 -27.08
CA THR A 208 -3.08 2.14 -26.79
C THR A 208 -2.00 1.42 -27.61
N PHE A 209 -2.37 0.39 -28.38
CA PHE A 209 -1.46 -0.45 -29.14
C PHE A 209 -1.90 -0.55 -30.62
N ASP A 210 -0.99 -0.31 -31.55
CA ASP A 210 -1.18 -0.60 -32.98
C ASP A 210 -0.75 -2.05 -33.27
N ASP A 211 -1.74 -2.93 -33.39
CA ASP A 211 -1.53 -4.35 -33.69
C ASP A 211 -1.23 -4.60 -35.17
N ARG A 212 -1.30 -3.57 -36.03
CA ARG A 212 -1.19 -3.63 -37.50
C ARG A 212 -2.10 -4.70 -38.12
N GLY A 213 -3.29 -4.90 -37.55
CA GLY A 213 -4.29 -5.86 -38.02
C GLY A 213 -4.01 -7.31 -37.65
N ARG A 214 -3.09 -7.58 -36.71
CA ARG A 214 -2.77 -8.95 -36.27
C ARG A 214 -3.77 -9.52 -35.25
N ASN A 215 -4.71 -8.71 -34.75
CA ASN A 215 -5.66 -9.07 -33.71
C ASN A 215 -4.96 -9.63 -32.47
N GLU A 216 -3.93 -8.93 -32.01
CA GLU A 216 -3.10 -9.33 -30.89
C GLU A 216 -2.83 -8.17 -29.94
N PHE A 217 -2.42 -8.47 -28.72
CA PHE A 217 -1.94 -7.49 -27.76
C PHE A 217 -0.75 -8.02 -26.97
N ILE A 218 0.02 -7.10 -26.38
CA ILE A 218 1.14 -7.43 -25.51
C ILE A 218 0.61 -7.63 -24.09
N ALA A 219 0.80 -8.82 -23.53
CA ALA A 219 0.57 -9.11 -22.12
C ALA A 219 1.90 -9.08 -21.36
N THR A 220 1.92 -8.40 -20.23
CA THR A 220 3.07 -8.33 -19.33
C THR A 220 3.09 -9.52 -18.38
N LEU A 221 4.28 -10.10 -18.17
CA LEU A 221 4.50 -11.11 -17.14
C LEU A 221 4.99 -10.44 -15.85
N PRO A 222 4.78 -11.05 -14.68
CA PRO A 222 5.28 -10.52 -13.43
C PRO A 222 6.81 -10.55 -13.37
N LEU A 223 7.40 -9.55 -12.74
CA LEU A 223 8.80 -9.56 -12.28
C LEU A 223 8.99 -10.64 -11.21
N GLU A 224 8.07 -10.71 -10.25
CA GLU A 224 8.10 -11.64 -9.13
C GLU A 224 6.68 -11.98 -8.66
N THR A 225 6.55 -13.08 -7.92
CA THR A 225 5.28 -13.53 -7.32
C THR A 225 5.55 -14.11 -5.94
N GLY A 226 4.69 -13.78 -4.97
CA GLY A 226 4.81 -14.27 -3.61
C GLY A 226 3.70 -13.74 -2.71
N LYS A 227 3.83 -13.89 -1.39
CA LYS A 227 2.82 -13.40 -0.42
C LYS A 227 3.28 -12.23 0.43
N ASN A 228 4.59 -12.12 0.66
CA ASN A 228 5.19 -11.09 1.49
C ASN A 228 6.15 -10.26 0.68
N PHE A 229 5.81 -9.00 0.45
CA PHE A 229 6.64 -8.03 -0.25
C PHE A 229 7.16 -6.97 0.72
N ILE A 230 8.41 -6.57 0.57
CA ILE A 230 8.98 -5.38 1.23
C ILE A 230 9.69 -4.56 0.16
N PHE A 231 9.17 -3.37 -0.14
CA PHE A 231 9.75 -2.44 -1.10
C PHE A 231 10.64 -1.43 -0.39
N ALA A 232 11.81 -1.14 -0.96
CA ALA A 232 12.80 -0.20 -0.44
C ALA A 232 13.09 -0.36 1.07
N PRO A 233 13.47 -1.56 1.55
CA PRO A 233 13.74 -1.81 2.97
C PRO A 233 14.91 -0.96 3.52
N GLU A 234 15.80 -0.49 2.65
CA GLU A 234 16.89 0.43 3.00
C GLU A 234 16.46 1.90 3.18
N ASN A 235 15.23 2.26 2.80
CA ASN A 235 14.75 3.64 2.82
C ASN A 235 13.46 3.79 3.67
N PRO A 236 13.59 4.09 4.97
CA PRO A 236 12.45 4.20 5.89
C PRO A 236 11.38 5.22 5.49
N GLU A 237 11.71 6.23 4.69
CA GLU A 237 10.75 7.23 4.23
C GLU A 237 9.83 6.71 3.11
N ARG A 238 10.13 5.55 2.53
CA ARG A 238 9.41 4.98 1.38
C ARG A 238 9.22 3.47 1.47
N THR A 239 9.63 2.86 2.57
CA THR A 239 9.46 1.43 2.78
C THR A 239 7.97 1.11 2.81
N VAL A 240 7.56 0.13 2.00
CA VAL A 240 6.19 -0.40 2.04
C VAL A 240 6.28 -1.91 2.18
N LYS A 241 5.58 -2.47 3.17
CA LYS A 241 5.40 -3.90 3.33
C LYS A 241 3.99 -4.28 2.93
N ILE A 242 3.85 -5.28 2.06
CA ILE A 242 2.57 -5.85 1.66
C ILE A 242 2.56 -7.31 2.06
N GLN A 243 1.52 -7.74 2.75
CA GLN A 243 1.31 -9.14 3.12
C GLN A 243 -0.10 -9.54 2.70
N SER A 244 -0.20 -10.57 1.86
CA SER A 244 -1.48 -11.19 1.57
C SER A 244 -1.66 -12.46 2.38
N GLU A 245 -2.82 -12.60 3.02
CA GLU A 245 -3.15 -13.79 3.81
C GLU A 245 -3.53 -14.95 2.87
N ASP A 246 -4.37 -14.67 1.88
CA ASP A 246 -5.10 -15.71 1.14
C ASP A 246 -4.53 -15.98 -0.26
N GLN A 247 -3.86 -15.01 -0.88
CA GLN A 247 -3.55 -15.04 -2.31
C GLN A 247 -2.10 -14.64 -2.59
N ASP A 248 -1.62 -15.00 -3.78
CA ASP A 248 -0.33 -14.50 -4.25
C ASP A 248 -0.50 -13.08 -4.80
N VAL A 249 0.48 -12.24 -4.49
CA VAL A 249 0.67 -10.93 -5.08
C VAL A 249 1.73 -11.06 -6.17
N LEU A 250 1.41 -10.51 -7.33
CA LEU A 250 2.24 -10.44 -8.51
C LEU A 250 2.79 -9.03 -8.65
N LEU A 251 4.10 -8.89 -8.82
CA LEU A 251 4.75 -7.60 -9.06
C LEU A 251 4.94 -7.40 -10.57
N PHE A 252 4.36 -6.36 -11.15
CA PHE A 252 4.51 -6.01 -12.56
C PHE A 252 5.25 -4.69 -12.77
N ASP A 253 5.80 -4.52 -13.97
CA ASP A 253 6.30 -3.25 -14.48
C ASP A 253 5.40 -2.74 -15.61
N GLY A 254 4.55 -1.75 -15.31
CA GLY A 254 3.64 -1.17 -16.29
C GLY A 254 4.35 -0.43 -17.42
N ARG A 255 5.65 -0.11 -17.26
CA ARG A 255 6.41 0.62 -18.27
C ARG A 255 6.68 -0.18 -19.55
N ASN A 256 6.45 -1.49 -19.51
CA ASN A 256 6.48 -2.34 -20.70
C ASN A 256 5.36 -2.02 -21.69
N LEU A 257 4.24 -1.44 -21.25
CA LEU A 257 3.13 -1.06 -22.12
C LEU A 257 3.06 0.45 -22.40
N GLY A 258 3.42 1.29 -21.41
CA GLY A 258 3.37 2.74 -21.57
C GLY A 258 4.45 3.45 -20.76
N GLN A 259 5.05 4.52 -21.31
CA GLN A 259 6.15 5.23 -20.64
C GLN A 259 5.78 5.83 -19.28
N ASN A 260 4.49 6.09 -19.05
CA ASN A 260 3.92 6.59 -17.81
C ASN A 260 3.49 5.48 -16.84
N GLY A 261 3.71 4.20 -17.17
CA GLY A 261 3.37 3.06 -16.34
C GLY A 261 4.11 3.04 -15.00
N TRP A 262 3.47 2.49 -13.97
CA TRP A 262 4.01 2.37 -12.61
C TRP A 262 4.39 0.91 -12.30
N PHE A 263 5.10 0.67 -11.20
CA PHE A 263 5.19 -0.71 -10.68
C PHE A 263 3.86 -1.09 -10.05
N ILE A 264 3.40 -2.33 -10.22
CA ILE A 264 2.08 -2.75 -9.72
C ILE A 264 2.21 -3.98 -8.85
N ALA A 265 1.74 -3.90 -7.61
CA ALA A 265 1.46 -5.06 -6.79
C ALA A 265 0.00 -5.46 -7.02
N ARG A 266 -0.23 -6.63 -7.60
CA ARG A 266 -1.54 -7.10 -8.04
C ARG A 266 -1.91 -8.43 -7.41
N SER A 267 -3.15 -8.57 -6.94
CA SER A 267 -3.73 -9.86 -6.56
C SER A 267 -4.96 -10.15 -7.40
N ILE A 268 -5.06 -11.36 -7.97
CA ILE A 268 -6.21 -11.77 -8.78
C ILE A 268 -7.35 -12.22 -7.86
N LEU A 269 -8.56 -11.74 -8.14
CA LEU A 269 -9.75 -12.19 -7.42
C LEU A 269 -10.03 -13.66 -7.76
N LEU A 270 -10.02 -14.52 -6.74
CA LEU A 270 -10.33 -15.94 -6.92
C LEU A 270 -11.83 -16.16 -7.19
N SER A 271 -12.14 -17.03 -8.14
CA SER A 271 -13.51 -17.46 -8.44
C SER A 271 -14.18 -18.05 -7.20
N GLY A 272 -15.35 -17.54 -6.85
CA GLY A 272 -16.16 -18.02 -5.73
C GLY A 272 -15.77 -17.50 -4.34
N LEU A 273 -14.65 -16.77 -4.21
CA LEU A 273 -14.34 -16.06 -2.97
C LEU A 273 -15.09 -14.73 -2.90
N LEU A 274 -15.66 -14.45 -1.72
CA LEU A 274 -16.43 -13.24 -1.43
C LEU A 274 -15.60 -12.19 -0.68
N CYS A 275 -14.38 -12.54 -0.25
CA CYS A 275 -13.48 -11.64 0.46
C CYS A 275 -12.02 -11.93 0.11
N THR A 276 -11.21 -10.88 -0.07
CA THR A 276 -9.73 -10.96 -0.09
C THR A 276 -9.17 -9.93 0.88
N CYS A 277 -8.15 -10.30 1.66
CA CYS A 277 -7.46 -9.44 2.63
C CYS A 277 -6.00 -9.19 2.22
N ALA A 278 -5.56 -7.93 2.30
CA ALA A 278 -4.16 -7.54 2.21
C ALA A 278 -3.81 -6.57 3.35
N GLU A 279 -2.74 -6.89 4.08
CA GLU A 279 -2.19 -6.02 5.11
C GLU A 279 -1.02 -5.21 4.52
N VAL A 280 -1.08 -3.89 4.69
CA VAL A 280 -0.06 -2.96 4.23
C VAL A 280 0.51 -2.21 5.43
N ARG A 281 1.83 -2.25 5.61
CA ARG A 281 2.54 -1.64 6.74
C ARG A 281 3.69 -0.77 6.26
#